data_AF-A0A543A269-F1
#
_entry.id   AF-A0A543A269-F1
#
_cell.length_a   1.000
_cell.length_b   1.000
_cell.length_c   1.000
_cell.angle_alpha   90.00
_cell.angle_beta   90.00
_cell.angle_gamma   90.00
#
_symmetry.space_group_name_H-M   'P 1'
#
loop_
_entity.id
_entity.type
_entity.pdbx_description
1 polymer ?
#
loop_
_entity_poly.entity_id
_entity_poly.type
_entity_poly.pdbx_seq_one_letter_code
_entity_poly.pdbx_strand_id
1 'polypeptide(L)'
;MLAASVMCMRRPHENVATVLVDPRVLGDIEIQLMALDMPLWRVCAAPIAKDGQRLAFQIRHKLLMSKRGEWDCAKHWVPVWVGFGSTWAFPGEPVPWPAHKALWTVLEGHADRVRYNKRLGGIPRIPRLREAC
;
A
#
# COMPACT_ATOMS: atom_id res chain seq x y z
N MET A 1 -37.10 1.44 -23.99
CA MET A 1 -36.23 0.25 -23.98
C MET A 1 -34.82 0.74 -23.63
N LEU A 2 -34.51 0.84 -22.34
CA LEU A 2 -33.24 1.38 -21.85
C LEU A 2 -32.17 0.29 -21.96
N ALA A 3 -31.12 0.55 -22.74
CA ALA A 3 -29.95 -0.29 -22.82
C ALA A 3 -29.25 -0.31 -21.45
N ALA A 4 -29.30 -1.46 -20.79
CA ALA A 4 -28.46 -1.73 -19.63
C ALA A 4 -27.00 -1.71 -20.08
N SER A 5 -26.31 -0.59 -19.82
CA SER A 5 -24.84 -0.60 -19.84
C SER A 5 -24.39 -1.62 -18.82
N VAL A 6 -23.86 -2.74 -19.29
CA VAL A 6 -23.05 -3.64 -18.47
C VAL A 6 -21.79 -2.88 -18.13
N MET A 7 -21.84 -2.06 -17.08
CA MET A 7 -20.64 -1.61 -16.39
C MET A 7 -19.97 -2.88 -15.88
N CYS A 8 -18.88 -3.29 -16.51
CA CYS A 8 -18.01 -4.33 -15.99
C CYS A 8 -17.49 -3.84 -14.64
N MET A 9 -18.23 -4.14 -13.56
CA MET A 9 -17.89 -3.72 -12.21
C MET A 9 -16.60 -4.42 -11.83
N ARG A 10 -15.50 -3.66 -11.86
CA ARG A 10 -14.21 -4.11 -11.34
C ARG A 10 -14.44 -4.54 -9.90
N ARG A 11 -13.98 -5.74 -9.52
CA ARG A 11 -14.10 -6.21 -8.13
C ARG A 11 -13.61 -5.12 -7.17
N PRO A 12 -14.28 -4.93 -6.01
CA PRO A 12 -13.85 -3.95 -5.03
C PRO A 12 -12.36 -4.13 -4.72
N HIS A 13 -11.59 -3.09 -5.01
CA HIS A 13 -10.15 -3.06 -4.80
C HIS A 13 -9.82 -1.84 -3.96
N GLU A 14 -8.74 -1.95 -3.21
CA GLU A 14 -8.16 -0.87 -2.45
C GLU A 14 -6.91 -0.38 -3.17
N ASN A 15 -6.81 0.94 -3.36
CA ASN A 15 -5.62 1.55 -3.91
C ASN A 15 -4.58 1.66 -2.80
N VAL A 16 -3.41 1.07 -3.03
CA VAL A 16 -2.31 1.07 -2.07
C VAL A 16 -1.00 1.45 -2.72
N ALA A 17 -0.12 2.10 -1.97
CA ALA A 17 1.28 2.16 -2.31
C ALA A 17 1.98 0.88 -1.85
N THR A 18 2.84 0.32 -2.70
CA THR A 18 3.73 -0.79 -2.30
C THR A 18 5.10 -0.23 -1.99
N VAL A 19 5.56 -0.43 -0.76
CA VAL A 19 6.78 0.17 -0.22
C VAL A 19 7.65 -0.93 0.41
N LEU A 20 8.96 -0.88 0.19
CA LEU A 20 9.94 -1.61 0.99
C LEU A 20 10.41 -0.68 2.11
N VAL A 21 10.33 -1.15 3.35
CA VAL A 21 10.66 -0.37 4.54
C VAL A 21 11.77 -1.07 5.33
N ASP A 22 12.81 -0.33 5.71
CA ASP A 22 13.81 -0.82 6.66
C ASP A 22 13.11 -1.19 7.97
N PRO A 23 13.24 -2.45 8.45
CA PRO A 23 12.55 -2.91 9.66
C PRO A 23 12.83 -2.04 10.89
N ARG A 24 13.95 -1.31 10.92
CA ARG A 24 14.34 -0.43 12.05
C ARG A 24 13.44 0.79 12.20
N VAL A 25 12.82 1.27 11.12
CA VAL A 25 11.95 2.47 11.13
C VAL A 25 10.48 2.14 10.90
N LEU A 26 10.14 0.85 10.80
CA LEU A 26 8.80 0.42 10.43
C LEU A 26 7.73 0.95 11.40
N GLY A 27 8.01 0.90 12.71
CA GLY A 27 7.11 1.43 13.74
C GLY A 27 6.94 2.95 13.66
N ASP A 28 8.03 3.68 13.46
CA ASP A 28 7.99 5.15 13.34
C ASP A 28 7.18 5.60 12.13
N ILE A 29 7.37 4.94 10.99
CA ILE A 29 6.61 5.21 9.76
C ILE A 29 5.13 4.85 9.96
N GLU A 30 4.83 3.72 10.60
CA GLU A 30 3.45 3.31 10.89
C GLU A 30 2.74 4.38 11.73
N ILE A 31 3.37 4.90 12.79
CA ILE A 31 2.80 5.97 13.63
C ILE A 31 2.53 7.24 12.82
N GLN A 32 3.48 7.67 11.99
CA GLN A 32 3.33 8.89 11.17
C GLN A 32 2.18 8.75 10.15
N LEU A 33 2.07 7.58 9.51
CA LEU A 33 1.01 7.31 8.55
C LEU A 33 -0.35 7.17 9.24
N MET A 34 -0.42 6.54 10.42
CA MET A 34 -1.65 6.46 11.22
C MET A 34 -2.18 7.84 11.61
N ALA A 35 -1.29 8.78 11.98
CA ALA A 35 -1.69 10.16 12.29
C ALA A 35 -2.33 10.89 11.09
N LEU A 36 -2.04 10.42 9.87
CA LEU A 36 -2.65 10.90 8.64
C LEU A 36 -3.82 10.02 8.17
N ASP A 37 -4.33 9.10 8.99
CA ASP A 37 -5.36 8.13 8.57
C ASP A 37 -4.93 7.33 7.32
N MET A 38 -3.68 6.88 7.28
CA MET A 38 -3.12 6.03 6.23
C MET A 38 -2.69 4.68 6.85
N PRO A 39 -3.53 3.64 6.77
CA PRO A 39 -3.21 2.34 7.34
C PRO A 39 -2.03 1.69 6.62
N LEU A 40 -1.13 1.09 7.40
CA LEU A 40 0.00 0.30 6.91
C LEU A 40 -0.24 -1.17 7.24
N TRP A 41 -0.02 -2.04 6.25
CA TRP A 41 -0.03 -3.49 6.45
C TRP A 41 1.27 -4.11 5.97
N ARG A 42 1.93 -4.85 6.86
CA ARG A 42 2.97 -5.79 6.43
C ARG A 42 2.33 -6.82 5.51
N VAL A 43 2.87 -6.97 4.30
CA VAL A 43 2.33 -7.91 3.31
C VAL A 43 2.24 -9.33 3.87
N CYS A 44 3.24 -9.73 4.67
CA CYS A 44 3.30 -11.07 5.24
C CYS A 44 2.22 -11.37 6.29
N ALA A 45 1.61 -10.35 6.88
CA ALA A 45 0.58 -10.48 7.91
C ALA A 45 -0.78 -9.93 7.44
N ALA A 46 -0.90 -9.54 6.17
CA ALA A 46 -2.14 -9.01 5.65
C ALA A 46 -3.19 -10.14 5.56
N PRO A 47 -4.42 -9.93 6.04
CA PRO A 47 -5.44 -10.99 6.14
C PRO A 47 -5.90 -11.50 4.76
N ILE A 48 -5.65 -10.73 3.70
CA ILE A 48 -5.96 -11.11 2.31
C ILE A 48 -4.93 -12.10 1.73
N ALA A 49 -3.79 -12.33 2.40
CA ALA A 49 -2.72 -13.17 1.92
C ALA A 49 -2.81 -14.58 2.51
N LYS A 50 -3.22 -15.57 1.71
CA LYS A 50 -3.27 -16.99 2.11
C LYS A 50 -1.89 -17.54 2.54
N ASP A 51 -0.84 -17.13 1.83
CA ASP A 51 0.57 -17.40 2.17
C ASP A 51 1.31 -16.06 2.13
N GLY A 52 1.25 -15.33 3.24
CA GLY A 52 1.82 -14.00 3.34
C GLY A 52 3.34 -13.96 3.18
N GLN A 53 4.06 -14.96 3.70
CA GLN A 53 5.53 -15.00 3.61
C GLN A 53 5.97 -15.13 2.15
N ARG A 54 5.36 -16.05 1.40
CA ARG A 54 5.63 -16.20 -0.03
C ARG A 54 5.27 -14.94 -0.81
N LEU A 55 4.12 -14.34 -0.53
CA LEU A 55 3.70 -13.11 -1.20
C LEU A 55 4.66 -11.95 -0.94
N ALA A 56 5.08 -11.77 0.31
CA ALA A 56 6.07 -10.77 0.71
C ALA A 56 7.39 -10.96 -0.06
N PHE A 57 7.89 -12.21 -0.13
CA PHE A 57 9.09 -12.53 -0.90
C PHE A 57 8.92 -12.16 -2.38
N GLN A 58 7.81 -12.56 -3.00
CA GLN A 58 7.53 -12.29 -4.42
C GLN A 58 7.46 -10.80 -4.73
N ILE A 59 6.76 -10.01 -3.90
CA ILE A 59 6.65 -8.56 -4.08
C ILE A 59 8.02 -7.90 -3.95
N ARG A 60 8.79 -8.24 -2.91
CA ARG A 60 10.13 -7.70 -2.71
C ARG A 60 11.06 -8.04 -3.87
N HIS A 61 11.11 -9.31 -4.27
CA HIS A 61 11.91 -9.74 -5.40
C HIS A 61 11.55 -8.98 -6.68
N LYS A 62 10.24 -8.82 -6.97
CA LYS A 62 9.79 -8.09 -8.16
C LYS A 62 10.24 -6.62 -8.13
N LEU A 63 10.13 -5.95 -6.99
CA LEU A 63 10.57 -4.56 -6.85
C LEU A 63 12.08 -4.41 -7.04
N LEU A 64 12.89 -5.24 -6.39
CA LEU A 64 14.34 -5.22 -6.50
C LEU A 64 14.81 -5.47 -7.94
N MET A 65 14.27 -6.50 -8.60
CA MET A 65 14.63 -6.81 -10.00
C MET A 65 14.24 -5.70 -10.96
N SER A 66 13.12 -5.00 -10.73
CA SER A 66 12.72 -3.87 -11.57
C SER A 66 13.68 -2.69 -11.53
N LYS A 67 14.58 -2.66 -10.53
CA LYS A 67 15.55 -1.59 -10.27
C LYS A 67 16.99 -2.00 -10.52
N ARG A 68 17.23 -3.21 -11.04
CA ARG A 68 18.53 -3.68 -11.56
C ARG A 68 19.73 -3.37 -10.63
N GLY A 69 19.57 -3.57 -9.33
CA GLY A 69 20.65 -3.39 -8.33
C GLY A 69 20.66 -2.05 -7.60
N GLU A 70 19.96 -1.02 -8.09
CA GLU A 70 19.88 0.29 -7.42
C GLU A 70 19.36 0.20 -5.97
N TRP A 71 18.54 -0.81 -5.69
CA TRP A 71 17.90 -1.02 -4.40
C TRP A 71 18.48 -2.20 -3.60
N ASP A 72 19.72 -2.59 -3.87
CA ASP A 72 20.36 -3.73 -3.20
C ASP A 72 20.45 -3.58 -1.67
N CYS A 73 20.51 -2.35 -1.16
CA CYS A 73 20.40 -2.06 0.28
C CYS A 73 19.08 -2.56 0.90
N ALA A 74 18.00 -2.67 0.11
CA ALA A 74 16.67 -3.06 0.55
C ALA A 74 16.39 -4.58 0.43
N LYS A 75 17.41 -5.41 0.18
CA LYS A 75 17.27 -6.87 0.02
C LYS A 75 16.53 -7.57 1.16
N HIS A 76 16.70 -7.07 2.39
CA HIS A 76 16.10 -7.64 3.59
C HIS A 76 14.96 -6.79 4.16
N TRP A 77 14.58 -5.71 3.47
CA TRP A 77 13.53 -4.81 3.94
C TRP A 77 12.15 -5.46 3.84
N VAL A 78 11.22 -4.92 4.62
CA VAL A 78 9.87 -5.44 4.78
C VAL A 78 8.98 -4.82 3.71
N PRO A 79 8.33 -5.63 2.85
CA PRO A 79 7.31 -5.13 1.96
C PRO A 79 6.03 -4.82 2.74
N VAL A 80 5.51 -3.62 2.53
CA VAL A 80 4.27 -3.14 3.14
C VAL A 80 3.34 -2.57 2.05
N TRP A 81 2.05 -2.62 2.34
CA TRP A 81 1.04 -1.85 1.64
C TRP A 81 0.62 -0.68 2.53
N VAL A 82 0.58 0.51 1.94
CA VAL A 82 0.02 1.70 2.59
C VAL A 82 -1.26 2.06 1.86
N GLY A 83 -2.38 1.99 2.56
CA GLY A 83 -3.70 2.36 2.05
C GLY A 83 -4.11 3.76 2.47
N PHE A 84 -5.38 4.06 2.22
CA PHE A 84 -5.98 5.36 2.49
C PHE A 84 -7.22 5.17 3.36
N GLY A 85 -7.21 5.76 4.55
CA GLY A 85 -8.29 5.73 5.53
C GLY A 85 -9.57 6.45 5.08
N SER A 86 -10.56 6.49 5.96
CA SER A 86 -11.86 7.12 5.70
C SER A 86 -11.78 8.64 5.43
N THR A 87 -10.71 9.28 5.88
CA THR A 87 -10.44 10.72 5.64
C THR A 87 -10.08 10.99 4.18
N TRP A 88 -9.61 9.98 3.45
CA TRP A 88 -9.09 10.12 2.08
C TRP A 88 -9.87 9.33 1.03
N ALA A 89 -10.36 8.14 1.36
CA ALA A 89 -10.93 7.22 0.39
C ALA A 89 -12.45 7.12 0.54
N PHE A 90 -13.18 7.62 -0.46
CA PHE A 90 -14.64 7.53 -0.55
C PHE A 90 -15.05 6.44 -1.56
N PRO A 91 -16.13 5.69 -1.28
CA PRO A 91 -16.59 4.65 -2.21
C PRO A 91 -16.92 5.19 -3.60
N GLY A 92 -16.31 4.61 -4.63
CA GLY A 92 -16.57 4.98 -6.03
C GLY A 92 -15.76 6.18 -6.54
N GLU A 93 -15.02 6.85 -5.65
CA GLU A 93 -14.22 8.02 -6.01
C GLU A 93 -12.73 7.69 -6.12
N PRO A 94 -11.99 8.39 -7.00
CA PRO A 94 -10.54 8.29 -7.01
C PRO A 94 -9.95 8.87 -5.71
N VAL A 95 -8.79 8.34 -5.30
CA VAL A 95 -8.05 8.91 -4.17
C VAL A 95 -7.66 10.36 -4.51
N PRO A 96 -7.98 11.35 -3.66
CA PRO A 96 -7.76 12.75 -3.97
C PRO A 96 -6.26 13.08 -3.97
N TRP A 97 -5.83 13.95 -4.87
CA TRP A 97 -4.42 14.32 -5.00
C TRP A 97 -3.73 14.77 -3.69
N PRO A 98 -4.38 15.53 -2.78
CA PRO A 98 -3.81 15.82 -1.47
C PRO A 98 -3.38 14.59 -0.66
N ALA A 99 -4.12 13.47 -0.76
CA ALA A 99 -3.75 12.22 -0.10
C ALA A 99 -2.47 11.63 -0.72
N HIS A 100 -2.35 11.64 -2.05
CA HIS A 100 -1.12 11.23 -2.72
C HIS A 100 0.07 12.06 -2.26
N LYS A 101 -0.10 13.39 -2.23
CA LYS A 101 0.96 14.31 -1.80
C LYS A 101 1.37 14.03 -0.35
N ALA A 102 0.42 13.89 0.57
CA ALA A 102 0.68 13.59 1.97
C ALA A 102 1.48 12.29 2.14
N LEU A 103 1.07 11.22 1.44
CA LEU A 103 1.79 9.95 1.45
C LEU A 103 3.24 10.11 0.96
N TRP A 104 3.45 10.74 -0.20
CA TRP A 104 4.78 10.89 -0.77
C TRP A 104 5.68 11.77 0.07
N THR A 105 5.15 12.84 0.69
CA THR A 105 5.91 13.69 1.62
C THR A 105 6.43 12.88 2.81
N VAL A 106 5.60 12.03 3.42
CA VAL A 106 6.05 11.16 4.53
C VAL A 106 7.15 10.24 4.04
N LEU A 107 6.96 9.54 2.92
CA LEU A 107 7.96 8.60 2.42
C LEU A 107 9.27 9.29 1.98
N GLU A 108 9.22 10.50 1.46
CA GLU A 108 10.41 11.31 1.14
C GLU A 108 11.19 11.72 2.40
N GLY A 109 10.50 11.98 3.51
CA GLY A 109 11.14 12.20 4.82
C GLY A 109 11.98 11.01 5.32
N HIS A 110 11.73 9.82 4.79
CA HIS A 110 12.45 8.57 5.10
C HIS A 110 13.23 8.03 3.89
N ALA A 111 13.67 8.88 2.97
CA ALA A 111 14.25 8.47 1.68
C ALA A 111 15.39 7.43 1.80
N ASP A 112 16.19 7.44 2.87
CA ASP A 112 17.27 6.46 3.09
C ASP A 112 16.79 5.11 3.64
N ARG A 113 15.53 5.03 4.07
CA ARG A 113 14.94 3.91 4.80
C ARG A 113 13.70 3.31 4.12
N VAL A 114 13.27 3.89 3.01
CA VAL A 114 12.18 3.34 2.19
C VAL A 114 12.54 3.27 0.71
N ARG A 115 11.97 2.30 0.00
CA ARG A 115 12.04 2.22 -1.47
C ARG A 115 10.64 1.95 -2.03
N TYR A 116 10.22 2.77 -2.99
CA TYR A 116 8.90 2.68 -3.58
C TYR A 116 8.89 3.28 -4.98
N ASN A 117 7.86 2.97 -5.75
CA ASN A 117 7.55 3.67 -7.00
C ASN A 117 6.38 4.63 -6.71
N LYS A 118 6.42 5.85 -7.23
CA LYS A 118 5.33 6.85 -7.12
C LYS A 118 4.11 6.46 -7.94
N ARG A 119 3.47 5.36 -7.55
CA ARG A 119 2.26 4.80 -8.17
C ARG A 119 1.46 4.04 -7.13
N LEU A 120 0.15 3.95 -7.36
CA LEU A 120 -0.73 3.07 -6.58
C LEU A 120 -1.00 1.79 -7.37
N GLY A 121 -1.08 0.68 -6.64
CA GLY A 121 -1.58 -0.60 -7.14
C GLY A 121 -2.93 -0.92 -6.53
N GLY A 122 -3.73 -1.73 -7.21
CA GLY A 122 -4.98 -2.27 -6.65
C GLY A 122 -4.73 -3.61 -5.97
N ILE A 123 -5.19 -3.76 -4.74
CA ILE A 123 -5.27 -5.05 -4.03
C ILE A 123 -6.74 -5.37 -3.70
N PRO A 124 -7.10 -6.64 -3.42
CA PRO A 124 -8.37 -6.93 -2.75
C PRO A 124 -8.50 -6.09 -1.49
N ARG A 125 -9.73 -5.61 -1.19
CA ARG A 125 -9.96 -4.84 0.04
C ARG A 125 -9.49 -5.60 1.27
N ILE A 126 -8.75 -4.91 2.13
CA ILE A 126 -8.34 -5.46 3.42
C ILE A 126 -9.46 -5.17 4.43
N PRO A 127 -10.04 -6.19 5.08
CA PRO A 127 -11.03 -5.97 6.13
C PRO A 127 -10.45 -5.07 7.23
N ARG A 128 -11.15 -3.99 7.56
CA ARG A 128 -10.77 -3.10 8.68
C ARG A 128 -11.56 -3.51 9.90
N LEU A 129 -10.91 -3.56 11.06
CA LEU A 129 -11.52 -3.97 12.34
C LEU A 129 -12.77 -3.14 12.73
N ARG A 130 -13.02 -2.00 12.07
CA ARG A 130 -14.13 -1.10 12.35
C ARG A 130 -15.44 -1.43 11.60
N GLU A 131 -15.49 -2.48 10.80
CA GLU A 131 -16.71 -2.93 10.10
C GLU A 131 -17.52 -4.00 10.87
N ALA A 132 -17.38 -4.02 12.20
CA ALA A 132 -18.17 -4.87 13.09
C ALA A 132 -18.82 -4.01 14.19
N CYS A 133 -19.87 -3.27 13.83
CA CYS A 133 -20.93 -2.77 14.71
C CYS A 133 -22.18 -2.58 13.86
#